data_AF-A0AAD9W173-F1
#
_entry.id   AF-A0AAD9W173-F1
#
_cell.length_a   1.000
_cell.length_b   1.000
_cell.length_c   1.000
_cell.angle_alpha   90.00
_cell.angle_beta   90.00
_cell.angle_gamma   90.00
#
_symmetry.space_group_name_H-M   'P 1'
#
loop_
_entity.id
_entity.type
_entity.pdbx_description
1 polymer ?
#
loop_
_entity_poly.entity_id
_entity_poly.type
_entity_poly.pdbx_seq_one_letter_code
_entity_poly.pdbx_strand_id
1 'polypeptide(L)'
;MQLTNPLVVLLLAALPAAVNASIAIGNQIRAGGDHHNVAWTEGVDACNNDVAIAPESENMCGSENTFEVDGNEYYLSDCLDPDTGYAQKPARLMHGDGTYFGSCGEAYYHINCKGTTHDVIKRYICG
;
A
#
# COMPACT_ATOMS: atom_id res chain seq x y z
N MET A 1 16.39 63.31 -1.98
CA MET A 1 16.43 62.39 -0.83
C MET A 1 15.70 61.13 -1.23
N GLN A 2 16.42 60.03 -1.41
CA GLN A 2 15.88 58.73 -1.84
C GLN A 2 15.29 58.00 -0.64
N LEU A 3 14.07 57.47 -0.78
CA LEU A 3 13.47 56.52 0.15
C LEU A 3 13.48 55.15 -0.52
N THR A 4 14.41 54.29 -0.12
CA THR A 4 14.48 52.90 -0.55
C THR A 4 13.62 52.05 0.40
N ASN A 5 12.47 51.56 -0.09
CA ASN A 5 11.66 50.55 0.57
C ASN A 5 12.24 49.16 0.28
N PRO A 6 12.62 48.34 1.28
CA PRO A 6 12.91 46.94 1.04
C PRO A 6 11.60 46.16 1.00
N LEU A 7 11.22 45.68 -0.18
CA LEU A 7 10.16 44.67 -0.34
C LEU A 7 10.67 43.36 0.26
N VAL A 8 10.25 43.04 1.48
CA VAL A 8 10.50 41.73 2.09
C VAL A 8 9.49 40.75 1.49
N VAL A 9 9.92 39.99 0.49
CA VAL A 9 9.15 38.86 -0.05
C VAL A 9 9.36 37.68 0.88
N LEU A 10 8.40 37.43 1.78
CA LEU A 10 8.32 36.16 2.51
C LEU A 10 7.92 35.06 1.51
N LEU A 11 8.90 34.30 1.02
CA LEU A 11 8.63 33.01 0.38
C LEU A 11 8.26 32.01 1.49
N LEU A 12 6.95 31.81 1.69
CA LEU A 12 6.46 30.60 2.36
C LEU A 12 6.73 29.42 1.42
N ALA A 13 7.86 28.74 1.63
CA ALA A 13 8.05 27.40 1.09
C ALA A 13 7.02 26.49 1.77
N ALA A 14 5.93 26.19 1.06
CA ALA A 14 5.04 25.10 1.44
C ALA A 14 5.83 23.79 1.29
N LEU A 15 6.44 23.34 2.39
CA LEU A 15 6.95 21.98 2.50
C LEU A 15 5.74 21.07 2.28
N PRO A 16 5.75 20.16 1.29
CA PRO A 16 4.75 19.10 1.25
C PRO A 16 4.90 18.35 2.58
N ALA A 17 3.86 18.39 3.41
CA ALA A 17 3.80 17.54 4.58
C ALA A 17 3.98 16.10 4.07
N ALA A 18 5.01 15.42 4.56
CA ALA A 18 5.14 13.99 4.37
C ALA A 18 3.95 13.35 5.07
N VAL A 19 2.84 13.21 4.33
CA VAL A 19 1.73 12.37 4.74
C VAL A 19 2.32 10.97 4.77
N ASN A 20 2.39 10.35 5.95
CA ASN A 20 2.74 8.94 6.07
C ASN A 20 1.79 8.18 5.15
N ALA A 21 2.29 7.71 4.01
CA ALA A 21 1.46 7.12 2.98
C ALA A 21 1.06 5.72 3.45
N SER A 22 -0.23 5.51 3.70
CA SER A 22 -0.72 4.19 4.09
C SER A 22 -0.60 3.20 2.92
N ILE A 23 -0.38 1.93 3.21
CA ILE A 23 -0.30 0.85 2.22
C ILE A 23 -1.61 0.10 2.22
N ALA A 24 -2.27 0.02 1.07
CA ALA A 24 -3.44 -0.79 0.85
C ALA A 24 -3.05 -2.22 0.50
N ILE A 25 -3.78 -3.20 1.05
CA ILE A 25 -3.61 -4.63 0.81
C ILE A 25 -4.91 -5.18 0.23
N GLY A 26 -4.79 -6.05 -0.77
CA GLY A 26 -5.95 -6.59 -1.46
C GLY A 26 -5.67 -7.86 -2.26
N ASN A 27 -6.60 -8.16 -3.15
CA ASN A 27 -6.54 -9.30 -4.07
C ASN A 27 -6.70 -8.83 -5.49
N GLN A 28 -5.91 -9.40 -6.39
CA GLN A 28 -6.05 -9.22 -7.82
C GLN A 28 -6.88 -10.37 -8.41
N ILE A 29 -8.00 -10.04 -9.04
CA ILE A 29 -8.90 -11.00 -9.69
C ILE A 29 -8.65 -10.95 -11.19
N ARG A 30 -7.92 -11.95 -11.71
CA ARG A 30 -7.62 -12.09 -13.14
C ARG A 30 -8.65 -13.00 -13.81
N ALA A 31 -9.13 -12.61 -14.98
CA ALA A 31 -10.01 -13.48 -15.76
C ALA A 31 -9.24 -14.70 -16.30
N GLY A 32 -9.52 -15.89 -15.75
CA GLY A 32 -9.00 -17.17 -16.27
C GLY A 32 -7.54 -17.49 -15.93
N GLY A 33 -6.97 -16.90 -14.87
CA GLY A 33 -5.57 -17.10 -14.49
C GLY A 33 -5.30 -17.02 -12.99
N ASP A 34 -4.02 -16.82 -12.63
CA ASP A 34 -3.52 -16.85 -11.25
C ASP A 34 -3.83 -15.56 -10.48
N HIS A 35 -4.62 -15.69 -9.43
CA HIS A 35 -4.93 -14.59 -8.52
C HIS A 35 -3.80 -14.38 -7.53
N HIS A 36 -3.56 -13.12 -7.16
CA HIS A 36 -2.48 -12.74 -6.25
C HIS A 36 -3.01 -11.86 -5.13
N ASN A 37 -2.44 -12.02 -3.95
CA ASN A 37 -2.46 -10.99 -2.92
C ASN A 37 -1.56 -9.85 -3.40
N VAL A 38 -2.03 -8.62 -3.28
CA VAL A 38 -1.33 -7.43 -3.79
C VAL A 38 -1.28 -6.29 -2.79
N ALA A 39 -0.27 -5.43 -2.92
CA ALA A 39 -0.13 -4.19 -2.16
C ALA A 39 0.01 -2.98 -3.10
N TRP A 40 -0.36 -1.80 -2.63
CA TRP A 40 -0.09 -0.53 -3.30
C TRP A 40 -0.20 0.63 -2.31
N THR A 41 0.32 1.79 -2.67
CA THR A 41 0.15 3.01 -1.86
C THR A 41 -1.29 3.51 -1.93
N GLU A 42 -1.96 3.71 -0.79
CA GLU A 42 -3.34 4.16 -0.75
C GLU A 42 -3.50 5.52 -1.45
N GLY A 43 -4.52 5.63 -2.31
CA GLY A 43 -4.75 6.80 -3.16
C GLY A 43 -4.00 6.78 -4.50
N VAL A 44 -3.08 5.83 -4.72
CA VAL A 44 -2.48 5.54 -6.02
C VAL A 44 -3.35 4.52 -6.78
N ASP A 45 -3.32 4.59 -8.11
CA ASP A 45 -4.08 3.69 -8.98
C ASP A 45 -3.56 2.24 -8.89
N ALA A 46 -4.31 1.39 -8.18
CA ALA A 46 -4.00 -0.02 -8.01
C ALA A 46 -3.99 -0.81 -9.32
N CYS A 47 -4.76 -0.39 -10.34
CA CYS A 47 -4.86 -1.14 -11.59
C CYS A 47 -3.55 -1.21 -12.37
N ASN A 48 -2.66 -0.23 -12.15
CA ASN A 48 -1.39 -0.11 -12.86
C ASN A 48 -0.16 -0.14 -11.95
N ASN A 49 -0.35 -0.01 -10.63
CA ASN A 49 0.74 0.14 -9.67
C ASN A 49 0.63 -0.84 -8.48
N ASP A 50 -0.21 -1.87 -8.60
CA ASP A 50 -0.19 -2.96 -7.64
C ASP A 50 1.12 -3.76 -7.74
N VAL A 51 1.56 -4.28 -6.60
CA VAL A 51 2.68 -5.22 -6.52
C VAL A 51 2.17 -6.53 -5.95
N ALA A 52 2.60 -7.64 -6.55
CA ALA A 52 2.27 -8.97 -6.05
C ALA A 52 3.06 -9.27 -4.77
N ILE A 53 2.36 -9.80 -3.77
CA ILE A 53 2.95 -10.28 -2.52
C ILE A 53 3.17 -11.78 -2.62
N ALA A 54 2.09 -12.52 -2.87
CA ALA A 54 2.08 -13.98 -3.00
C ALA A 54 0.84 -14.40 -3.81
N PRO A 55 0.81 -15.62 -4.39
CA PRO A 55 -0.42 -16.20 -4.92
C PRO A 55 -1.53 -16.20 -3.86
N GLU A 56 -2.78 -16.03 -4.29
CA GLU A 56 -3.93 -15.95 -3.38
C GLU A 56 -4.17 -17.21 -2.54
N SER A 57 -3.70 -18.35 -3.04
CA SER A 57 -3.72 -19.66 -2.37
C SER A 57 -2.57 -19.88 -1.38
N GLU A 58 -1.60 -18.98 -1.34
CA GLU A 58 -0.40 -19.11 -0.51
C GLU A 58 -0.40 -18.11 0.65
N ASN A 59 0.45 -18.38 1.64
CA ASN A 59 0.67 -17.48 2.75
C ASN A 59 1.40 -16.21 2.30
N MET A 60 0.82 -15.04 2.57
CA MET A 60 1.42 -13.73 2.25
C MET A 60 2.11 -13.09 3.46
N CYS A 61 2.07 -13.75 4.62
CA CYS A 61 2.51 -13.21 5.90
C CYS A 61 3.83 -13.85 6.34
N GLY A 62 4.57 -13.13 7.18
CA GLY A 62 5.89 -13.53 7.65
C GLY A 62 6.99 -12.76 6.93
N SER A 63 8.15 -12.66 7.60
CA SER A 63 9.33 -11.96 7.09
C SER A 63 9.97 -12.63 5.88
N GLU A 64 9.57 -13.85 5.55
CA GLU A 64 9.94 -14.58 4.34
C GLU A 64 9.16 -14.14 3.10
N ASN A 65 8.04 -13.43 3.28
CA ASN A 65 7.17 -12.94 2.23
C ASN A 65 7.26 -11.40 2.13
N THR A 66 8.46 -10.90 1.82
CA THR A 66 8.67 -9.45 1.64
C THR A 66 8.16 -8.99 0.27
N PHE A 67 7.75 -7.73 0.21
CA PHE A 67 7.33 -7.05 -1.02
C PHE A 67 7.77 -5.58 -0.98
N GLU A 68 7.94 -4.97 -2.16
CA GLU A 68 8.42 -3.59 -2.29
C GLU A 68 7.30 -2.67 -2.78
N VAL A 69 7.04 -1.58 -2.05
CA VAL A 69 6.14 -0.50 -2.48
C VAL A 69 6.90 0.82 -2.44
N ASP A 70 6.89 1.56 -3.55
CA ASP A 70 7.58 2.85 -3.69
C ASP A 70 9.06 2.81 -3.25
N GLY A 71 9.77 1.71 -3.54
CA GLY A 71 11.19 1.53 -3.19
C GLY A 71 11.45 1.16 -1.73
N ASN A 72 10.41 0.89 -0.94
CA ASN A 72 10.53 0.46 0.45
C ASN A 72 10.07 -0.99 0.59
N GLU A 73 10.89 -1.81 1.25
CA GLU A 73 10.56 -3.20 1.54
C GLU A 73 9.67 -3.31 2.78
N TYR A 74 8.67 -4.19 2.71
CA TYR A 74 7.73 -4.48 3.78
C TYR A 74 7.42 -5.97 3.89
N TYR A 75 6.85 -6.37 5.02
CA TYR A 75 6.16 -7.66 5.16
C TYR A 75 4.95 -7.55 6.09
N LEU A 76 3.97 -8.44 5.89
CA LEU A 76 2.78 -8.51 6.73
C LEU A 76 3.02 -9.43 7.92
N SER A 77 2.57 -9.02 9.11
CA SER A 77 2.71 -9.81 10.34
C SER A 77 1.40 -9.90 11.12
N ASP A 78 1.35 -10.85 12.06
CA ASP A 78 0.20 -11.14 12.90
C ASP A 78 -1.08 -11.35 12.07
N CYS A 79 -0.97 -12.19 11.05
CA CYS A 79 -2.11 -12.59 10.25
C CYS A 79 -3.02 -13.48 11.08
N LEU A 80 -4.27 -13.06 11.21
CA LEU A 80 -5.24 -13.68 12.12
C LEU A 80 -5.92 -14.89 11.49
N ASP A 81 -5.89 -14.98 10.15
CA ASP A 81 -6.51 -16.06 9.38
C ASP A 81 -5.49 -16.68 8.38
N PRO A 82 -4.31 -17.15 8.84
CA PRO A 82 -3.20 -17.58 7.96
C PRO A 82 -3.51 -18.86 7.15
N ASP A 83 -4.54 -19.60 7.54
CA ASP A 83 -4.98 -20.82 6.84
C ASP A 83 -6.13 -20.54 5.85
N THR A 84 -6.51 -19.27 5.68
CA THR A 84 -7.46 -18.86 4.66
C THR A 84 -6.71 -18.40 3.41
N GLY A 85 -7.24 -18.72 2.23
CA GLY A 85 -6.85 -17.97 1.03
C GLY A 85 -7.35 -16.53 1.16
N TYR A 86 -6.84 -15.62 0.32
CA TYR A 86 -7.22 -14.21 0.26
C TYR A 86 -6.78 -13.38 1.47
N ALA A 87 -5.75 -12.55 1.29
CA ALA A 87 -5.42 -11.40 2.12
C ALA A 87 -5.69 -11.65 3.62
N GLN A 88 -4.98 -12.63 4.19
CA GLN A 88 -5.08 -13.36 5.48
C GLN A 88 -5.20 -12.54 6.78
N LYS A 89 -5.99 -11.47 6.76
CA LYS A 89 -6.26 -10.55 7.87
C LYS A 89 -4.99 -10.17 8.65
N PRO A 90 -4.03 -9.49 8.00
CA PRO A 90 -2.84 -9.00 8.69
C PRO A 90 -3.27 -7.99 9.76
N ALA A 91 -2.69 -8.08 10.96
CA ALA A 91 -2.89 -7.05 11.98
C ALA A 91 -1.85 -5.92 11.89
N ARG A 92 -0.68 -6.19 11.29
CA ARG A 92 0.43 -5.22 11.21
C ARG A 92 1.17 -5.29 9.88
N LEU A 93 1.68 -4.14 9.47
CA LEU A 93 2.71 -3.99 8.44
C LEU A 93 4.04 -3.65 9.12
N MET A 94 5.08 -4.33 8.67
CA MET A 94 6.45 -4.15 9.14
C MET A 94 7.31 -3.71 7.96
N HIS A 95 8.34 -2.91 8.22
CA HIS A 95 9.42 -2.69 7.26
C HIS A 95 10.25 -3.98 7.11
N GLY A 96 10.93 -4.14 5.97
CA GLY A 96 11.81 -5.29 5.70
C GLY A 96 12.93 -5.49 6.75
N ASP A 97 13.34 -4.42 7.44
CA ASP A 97 14.30 -4.49 8.54
C ASP A 97 13.70 -4.95 9.89
N GLY A 98 12.41 -5.27 9.92
CA GLY A 98 11.68 -5.72 11.11
C GLY A 98 11.14 -4.60 11.99
N THR A 99 11.34 -3.33 11.61
CA THR A 99 10.74 -2.20 12.35
C THR A 99 9.25 -2.06 12.04
N TYR A 100 8.49 -1.61 13.04
CA TYR A 100 7.04 -1.47 12.91
C TYR A 100 6.69 -0.26 12.04
N PHE A 101 5.88 -0.49 11.00
CA PHE A 101 5.34 0.59 10.16
C PHE A 101 3.99 1.06 10.67
N GLY A 102 3.03 0.14 10.84
CA GLY A 102 1.66 0.50 11.19
C GLY A 102 0.73 -0.68 11.39
N SER A 103 -0.45 -0.40 11.96
CA SER A 103 -1.51 -1.40 12.12
C SER A 103 -2.34 -1.48 10.85
N CYS A 104 -2.86 -2.67 10.55
CA CYS A 104 -3.76 -2.88 9.43
C CYS A 104 -5.22 -2.90 9.90
N GLY A 105 -6.07 -2.14 9.21
CA GLY A 105 -7.51 -2.11 9.44
C GLY A 105 -8.28 -2.58 8.20
N GLU A 106 -9.47 -3.15 8.41
CA GLU A 106 -10.35 -3.57 7.32
C GLU A 106 -10.81 -2.37 6.47
N ALA A 107 -10.67 -2.51 5.15
CA ALA A 107 -11.04 -1.50 4.17
C ALA A 107 -11.47 -2.19 2.88
N TYR A 108 -12.75 -2.56 2.80
CA TYR A 108 -13.29 -3.26 1.63
C TYR A 108 -13.66 -2.29 0.51
N TYR A 109 -13.06 -2.46 -0.68
CA TYR A 109 -13.43 -1.69 -1.86
C TYR A 109 -13.09 -2.43 -3.15
N HIS A 110 -14.05 -2.58 -4.07
CA HIS A 110 -13.81 -3.17 -5.39
C HIS A 110 -13.42 -2.09 -6.38
N ILE A 111 -12.22 -2.22 -6.94
CA ILE A 111 -11.67 -1.38 -7.99
C ILE A 111 -11.87 -2.12 -9.31
N ASN A 112 -12.81 -1.62 -10.11
CA ASN A 112 -13.01 -2.11 -11.47
C ASN A 112 -12.02 -1.42 -12.40
N CYS A 113 -11.11 -2.18 -12.98
CA CYS A 113 -10.00 -1.64 -13.78
C CYS A 113 -10.33 -1.51 -15.28
N LYS A 114 -11.59 -1.69 -15.68
CA LYS A 114 -12.18 -1.30 -16.99
C LYS A 114 -11.27 -1.49 -18.21
N GLY A 115 -10.97 -2.75 -18.55
CA GLY A 115 -10.25 -3.10 -19.78
C GLY A 115 -8.79 -3.51 -19.56
N THR A 116 -8.30 -3.52 -18.32
CA THR A 116 -7.09 -4.25 -17.92
C THR A 116 -7.38 -5.75 -17.81
N THR A 117 -6.33 -6.54 -17.55
CA THR A 117 -6.40 -8.00 -17.37
C THR A 117 -7.04 -8.45 -16.06
N HIS A 118 -7.34 -7.54 -15.13
CA HIS A 118 -7.76 -7.86 -13.77
C HIS A 118 -8.55 -6.75 -13.10
N ASP A 119 -9.39 -7.11 -12.14
CA ASP A 119 -9.92 -6.20 -11.12
C ASP A 119 -9.10 -6.32 -9.82
N VAL A 120 -9.22 -5.34 -8.93
CA VAL A 120 -8.59 -5.37 -7.61
C VAL A 120 -9.65 -5.23 -6.52
N ILE A 121 -9.60 -6.07 -5.49
CA ILE A 121 -10.40 -5.92 -4.28
C ILE A 121 -9.48 -5.47 -3.16
N LYS A 122 -9.61 -4.22 -2.72
CA LYS A 122 -9.01 -3.76 -1.46
C LYS A 122 -9.69 -4.46 -0.30
N ARG A 123 -8.87 -4.90 0.65
CA ARG A 123 -9.29 -5.61 1.86
C ARG A 123 -8.84 -4.88 3.12
N TYR A 124 -7.65 -4.28 3.11
CA TYR A 124 -7.09 -3.58 4.27
C TYR A 124 -6.33 -2.32 3.86
N ILE A 125 -6.14 -1.44 4.84
CA ILE A 125 -5.19 -0.32 4.79
C ILE A 125 -4.31 -0.41 6.03
N CYS A 126 -3.00 -0.28 5.86
CA CYS A 126 -2.00 -0.32 6.91
C CYS A 126 -1.23 1.00 6.96
N GLY A 127 -1.03 1.58 8.15
CA GLY A 127 -0.26 2.81 8.35
C GLY A 127 -0.82 3.73 9.43
#